data_AF-A0A0F9HNE0-F1
#
_entry.id   AF-A0A0F9HNE0-F1
#
_cell.length_a   1.000
_cell.length_b   1.000
_cell.length_c   1.000
_cell.angle_alpha   90.00
_cell.angle_beta   90.00
_cell.angle_gamma   90.00
#
_symmetry.space_group_name_H-M   'P 1'
#
loop_
_entity.id
_entity.type
_entity.pdbx_description
1 polymer ?
#
loop_
_entity_poly.entity_id
_entity_poly.type
_entity_poly.pdbx_seq_one_letter_code
_entity_poly.pdbx_strand_id
1 'polypeptide(L)'
;VGAADLVTTADSATVTSATATWVTDGVQVGDPFEIIGGSDAGTYFVSSIINNTIIVLHTELTTGAAAQTFRIAYYTNLPIIYIKYYAMAELYELAARNRPGVEIDETLRLSAWNKQLAQVELERMRKRPKGIRMY
;
A
#
# COMPACT_ATOMS: atom_id res chain seq x y z
N VAL A 1 -10.22 -3.36 -10.06
CA VAL A 1 -10.95 -2.71 -11.17
C VAL A 1 -11.31 -1.33 -10.67
N GLY A 2 -10.86 -0.28 -11.36
CA GLY A 2 -11.14 1.09 -10.95
C GLY A 2 -12.61 1.42 -11.12
N ALA A 3 -13.21 2.08 -10.13
CA ALA A 3 -14.55 2.64 -10.27
C ALA A 3 -14.45 3.92 -11.10
N ALA A 4 -15.36 4.10 -12.06
CA ALA A 4 -15.47 5.32 -12.86
C ALA A 4 -16.42 6.29 -12.15
N ASP A 5 -15.99 6.83 -11.01
CA ASP A 5 -16.80 7.74 -10.20
C ASP A 5 -15.98 8.84 -9.50
N LEU A 6 -14.69 8.95 -9.83
CA LEU A 6 -13.84 10.00 -9.30
C LEU A 6 -14.21 11.35 -9.94
N VAL A 7 -14.34 12.35 -9.08
CA VAL A 7 -14.57 13.74 -9.44
C VAL A 7 -13.33 14.54 -9.05
N THR A 8 -12.80 15.28 -10.02
CA THR A 8 -11.66 16.18 -9.88
C THR A 8 -12.11 17.62 -10.09
N THR A 9 -11.43 18.55 -9.43
CA THR A 9 -11.63 19.99 -9.64
C THR A 9 -10.32 20.57 -10.16
N ALA A 10 -10.38 21.43 -11.17
CA ALA A 10 -9.20 22.13 -11.66
C ALA A 10 -8.56 22.97 -10.54
N ASP A 11 -7.23 23.03 -10.54
CA ASP A 11 -6.42 23.74 -9.55
C ASP A 11 -6.70 23.27 -8.11
N SER A 12 -7.04 21.99 -7.94
CA SER A 12 -7.30 21.38 -6.65
C SER A 12 -6.66 20.01 -6.54
N ALA A 13 -6.05 19.75 -5.38
CA ALA A 13 -5.57 18.43 -5.02
C ALA A 13 -6.66 17.54 -4.38
N THR A 14 -7.88 18.06 -4.19
CA THR A 14 -8.96 17.31 -3.55
C THR A 14 -9.74 16.53 -4.58
N VAL A 15 -9.90 15.23 -4.33
CA VAL A 15 -10.71 14.34 -5.17
C VAL A 15 -11.82 13.70 -4.36
N THR A 16 -12.96 13.50 -5.01
CA THR A 16 -14.15 12.90 -4.39
C THR A 16 -14.60 11.70 -5.20
N SER A 17 -14.93 10.60 -4.55
CA SER A 17 -15.55 9.42 -5.16
C SER A 17 -16.76 9.02 -4.32
N ALA A 18 -17.93 8.94 -4.94
CA ALA A 18 -19.19 8.72 -4.21
C ALA A 18 -19.33 7.28 -3.69
N THR A 19 -18.69 6.33 -4.37
CA THR A 19 -18.72 4.90 -4.02
C THR A 19 -17.50 4.45 -3.23
N ALA A 20 -16.49 5.31 -3.11
CA ALA A 20 -15.31 4.98 -2.35
C ALA A 20 -15.57 4.79 -0.86
N THR A 21 -14.77 3.89 -0.29
CA THR A 21 -14.75 3.57 1.13
C THR A 21 -13.33 3.70 1.68
N TRP A 22 -12.65 4.82 1.43
CA TRP A 22 -11.21 5.01 1.67
C TRP A 22 -10.73 4.59 3.05
N VAL A 23 -11.43 5.04 4.10
CA VAL A 23 -11.05 4.74 5.49
C VAL A 23 -11.31 3.27 5.80
N THR A 24 -12.46 2.74 5.38
CA THR A 24 -12.82 1.33 5.61
C THR A 24 -11.92 0.36 4.82
N ASP A 25 -11.50 0.75 3.62
CA ASP A 25 -10.59 -0.03 2.77
C ASP A 25 -9.15 0.00 3.28
N GLY A 26 -8.85 0.94 4.18
CA GLY A 26 -7.56 1.11 4.83
C GLY A 26 -6.56 1.89 3.98
N VAL A 27 -7.04 2.78 3.11
CA VAL A 27 -6.18 3.77 2.44
C VAL A 27 -5.46 4.59 3.51
N GLN A 28 -4.17 4.84 3.31
CA GLN A 28 -3.37 5.67 4.21
C GLN A 28 -2.68 6.80 3.45
N VAL A 29 -2.23 7.81 4.21
CA VAL A 29 -1.35 8.85 3.68
C VAL A 29 -0.07 8.21 3.15
N GLY A 30 0.34 8.62 1.96
CA GLY A 30 1.48 8.07 1.23
C GLY A 30 1.15 6.91 0.29
N ASP A 31 -0.09 6.38 0.29
CA ASP A 31 -0.47 5.37 -0.68
C ASP A 31 -0.48 5.95 -2.11
N PRO A 32 0.02 5.22 -3.11
CA PRO A 32 -0.09 5.60 -4.51
C PRO A 32 -1.55 5.57 -4.97
N PHE A 33 -1.93 6.66 -5.64
CA PHE A 33 -3.23 6.89 -6.24
C PHE A 33 -3.03 7.12 -7.74
N GLU A 34 -3.58 6.26 -8.58
CA GLU A 34 -3.42 6.32 -10.04
C GLU A 34 -4.73 6.76 -10.69
N ILE A 35 -4.70 7.82 -11.48
CA ILE A 35 -5.78 8.22 -12.38
C ILE A 35 -5.49 7.59 -13.75
N ILE A 36 -6.40 6.77 -14.26
CA ILE A 36 -6.15 5.90 -15.41
C ILE A 36 -6.34 6.63 -16.75
N GLY A 37 -7.15 7.70 -16.78
CA GLY A 37 -7.49 8.41 -18.02
C GLY A 37 -7.74 9.90 -17.83
N GLY A 38 -7.95 10.59 -18.96
CA GLY A 38 -8.13 12.04 -18.98
C GLY A 38 -6.81 12.82 -18.98
N SER A 39 -6.92 14.14 -18.89
CA SER A 39 -5.79 15.09 -18.93
C SER A 39 -4.89 15.01 -17.70
N ASP A 40 -5.45 14.58 -16.56
CA ASP A 40 -4.72 14.34 -15.32
C ASP A 40 -4.41 12.85 -15.09
N ALA A 41 -4.29 12.06 -16.17
CA ALA A 41 -3.87 10.67 -16.05
C ALA A 41 -2.43 10.59 -15.51
N GLY A 42 -2.21 9.75 -14.51
CA GLY A 42 -0.90 9.61 -13.87
C GLY A 42 -0.95 9.09 -12.44
N THR A 43 0.23 8.95 -11.85
CA THR A 43 0.40 8.50 -10.47
C THR A 43 0.60 9.67 -9.54
N TYR A 44 -0.22 9.70 -8.50
CA TYR A 44 -0.24 10.66 -7.41
C TYR A 44 -0.06 9.91 -6.08
N PHE A 45 0.05 10.67 -5.00
CA PHE A 45 0.14 10.12 -3.65
C PHE A 45 -0.90 10.78 -2.76
N VAL A 46 -1.52 10.00 -1.87
CA VAL A 46 -2.48 10.51 -0.89
C VAL A 46 -1.76 11.35 0.15
N SER A 47 -2.04 12.65 0.23
CA SER A 47 -1.49 13.55 1.24
C SER A 47 -2.33 13.59 2.51
N SER A 48 -3.65 13.51 2.41
CA SER A 48 -4.54 13.45 3.58
C SER A 48 -5.85 12.74 3.24
N ILE A 49 -6.52 12.21 4.26
CA ILE A 49 -7.82 11.55 4.13
C ILE A 49 -8.81 12.34 4.97
N ILE A 50 -9.81 12.93 4.32
CA ILE A 50 -10.82 13.74 5.00
C ILE A 50 -11.93 12.83 5.54
N ASN A 51 -12.43 11.92 4.70
CA ASN A 51 -13.45 10.94 5.07
C ASN A 51 -13.44 9.75 4.08
N ASN A 52 -14.49 8.92 4.10
CA ASN A 52 -14.60 7.74 3.24
C ASN A 52 -14.67 8.03 1.74
N THR A 53 -15.09 9.23 1.35
CA THR A 53 -15.32 9.59 -0.06
C THR A 53 -14.36 10.67 -0.56
N ILE A 54 -13.67 11.37 0.35
CA ILE A 54 -12.81 12.52 0.03
C ILE A 54 -11.39 12.30 0.54
N ILE A 55 -10.42 12.46 -0.36
CA ILE A 55 -8.99 12.49 -0.08
C ILE A 55 -8.33 13.70 -0.74
N VAL A 56 -7.16 14.06 -0.24
CA VAL A 56 -6.31 15.12 -0.81
C VAL A 56 -5.04 14.47 -1.33
N LEU A 57 -4.65 14.79 -2.55
CA LEU A 57 -3.43 14.34 -3.19
C LEU A 57 -2.26 15.29 -2.89
N HIS A 58 -1.03 14.84 -3.10
CA HIS A 58 0.17 15.67 -2.95
C HIS A 58 0.34 16.72 -4.06
N THR A 59 -0.38 16.60 -5.17
CA THR A 59 -0.27 17.48 -6.33
C THR A 59 -1.66 17.89 -6.77
N GLU A 60 -1.80 19.16 -7.14
CA GLU A 60 -3.04 19.70 -7.69
C GLU A 60 -3.28 19.15 -9.09
N LEU A 61 -4.56 18.96 -9.42
CA LEU A 61 -5.01 18.49 -10.72
C LEU A 61 -5.26 19.70 -11.63
N THR A 62 -4.94 19.56 -12.90
CA THR A 62 -5.02 20.65 -13.87
C THR A 62 -6.40 20.80 -14.49
N THR A 63 -7.20 19.73 -14.47
CA THR A 63 -8.52 19.70 -15.11
C THR A 63 -9.61 19.16 -14.20
N GLY A 64 -10.78 19.80 -14.26
CA GLY A 64 -11.99 19.30 -13.64
C GLY A 64 -12.65 18.24 -14.52
N ALA A 65 -12.94 17.08 -13.96
CA ALA A 65 -13.64 16.01 -14.65
C ALA A 65 -14.54 15.23 -13.70
N ALA A 66 -15.62 14.68 -14.25
CA ALA A 66 -16.50 13.77 -13.54
C ALA A 66 -16.32 12.34 -14.06
N ALA A 67 -16.57 11.35 -13.20
CA ALA A 67 -16.54 9.93 -13.52
C ALA A 67 -15.20 9.40 -14.06
N GLN A 68 -14.08 9.92 -13.53
CA GLN A 68 -12.75 9.40 -13.84
C GLN A 68 -12.56 8.00 -13.24
N THR A 69 -11.83 7.15 -13.96
CA THR A 69 -11.43 5.83 -13.47
C THR A 69 -10.11 5.95 -12.74
N PHE A 70 -10.00 5.34 -11.55
CA PHE A 70 -8.80 5.40 -10.74
C PHE A 70 -8.47 4.05 -10.10
N ARG A 71 -7.26 3.92 -9.57
CA ARG A 71 -6.80 2.79 -8.78
C ARG A 71 -6.02 3.28 -7.56
N ILE A 72 -6.14 2.57 -6.46
CA ILE A 72 -5.27 2.75 -5.30
C ILE A 72 -4.43 1.49 -5.11
N ALA A 73 -3.14 1.70 -4.85
CA ALA A 73 -2.25 0.64 -4.43
C ALA A 73 -2.02 0.74 -2.92
N TYR A 74 -2.43 -0.28 -2.19
CA TYR A 74 -2.28 -0.35 -0.73
C TYR A 74 -0.89 -0.86 -0.38
N TYR A 75 0.12 -0.01 -0.38
CA TYR A 75 1.48 -0.42 0.00
C TYR A 75 1.75 -0.26 1.50
N THR A 76 0.99 0.61 2.19
CA THR A 76 1.37 1.08 3.54
C THR A 76 0.58 0.46 4.69
N ASN A 77 -0.34 -0.47 4.45
CA ASN A 77 -1.14 -1.02 5.55
C ASN A 77 -0.32 -1.94 6.50
N LEU A 78 0.95 -2.20 6.21
CA LEU A 78 1.82 -3.01 7.05
C LEU A 78 2.71 -2.11 7.94
N PRO A 79 2.87 -2.43 9.24
CA PRO A 79 3.78 -1.71 10.11
C PRO A 79 5.20 -1.70 9.54
N ILE A 80 5.93 -0.59 9.61
CA ILE A 80 7.34 -0.54 9.14
C ILE A 80 8.21 -1.60 9.83
N ILE A 81 7.89 -1.89 11.09
CA ILE A 81 8.56 -2.93 11.89
C ILE A 81 8.25 -4.32 11.34
N TYR A 82 7.01 -4.60 10.90
CA TYR A 82 6.67 -5.84 10.20
C TYR A 82 7.51 -5.99 8.94
N ILE A 83 7.57 -4.95 8.09
CA ILE A 83 8.32 -4.98 6.84
C ILE A 83 9.80 -5.29 7.10
N LYS A 84 10.38 -4.65 8.13
CA LYS A 84 11.78 -4.88 8.53
C LYS A 84 12.03 -6.35 8.90
N TYR A 85 11.21 -6.92 9.78
CA TYR A 85 11.39 -8.32 10.21
C TYR A 85 11.11 -9.30 9.06
N TYR A 86 10.06 -9.07 8.28
CA TYR A 86 9.72 -9.95 7.16
C TYR A 86 10.81 -9.93 6.07
N ALA A 87 11.31 -8.75 5.69
CA ALA A 87 12.42 -8.62 4.75
C ALA A 87 13.70 -9.30 5.26
N MET A 88 13.98 -9.19 6.56
CA MET A 88 15.14 -9.86 7.16
C MET A 88 15.00 -11.39 7.10
N ALA A 89 13.79 -11.93 7.32
CA ALA A 89 13.55 -13.36 7.17
C ALA A 89 13.76 -13.84 5.73
N GLU A 90 13.23 -13.13 4.74
CA GLU A 90 13.42 -13.42 3.31
C GLU A 90 14.91 -13.42 2.93
N LEU A 91 15.69 -12.45 3.45
CA LEU A 91 17.13 -12.39 3.25
C LEU A 91 17.86 -13.61 3.83
N TYR A 92 17.49 -14.06 5.03
CA TYR A 92 18.06 -15.27 5.62
C TYR A 92 17.71 -16.54 4.83
N GLU A 93 16.49 -16.65 4.30
CA GLU A 93 16.13 -17.79 3.44
C GLU A 93 16.87 -17.77 2.11
N LEU A 94 17.05 -16.59 1.52
CA LEU A 94 17.84 -16.44 0.30
C LEU A 94 19.30 -16.82 0.55
N ALA A 95 19.87 -16.42 1.69
CA ALA A 95 21.22 -16.79 2.09
C ALA A 95 21.36 -18.30 2.27
N ALA A 96 20.41 -18.95 2.94
CA ALA A 96 20.38 -20.40 3.13
C ALA A 96 20.32 -21.17 1.79
N ARG A 97 19.54 -20.67 0.82
CA ARG A 97 19.45 -21.29 -0.53
C ARG A 97 20.74 -21.16 -1.32
N ASN A 98 21.46 -20.04 -1.15
CA ASN A 98 22.64 -19.71 -1.98
C ASN A 98 23.98 -20.11 -1.34
N ARG A 99 24.01 -20.52 -0.06
CA ARG A 99 25.22 -20.99 0.64
C ARG A 99 25.02 -22.40 1.22
N PRO A 100 25.30 -23.47 0.46
CA PRO A 100 25.26 -24.83 0.99
C PRO A 100 26.37 -25.06 2.03
N GLY A 101 26.01 -25.32 3.29
CA GLY A 101 26.94 -25.61 4.40
C GLY A 101 26.30 -25.57 5.80
N VAL A 102 27.12 -25.69 6.85
CA VAL A 102 26.71 -25.75 8.27
C VAL A 102 25.97 -24.48 8.76
N GLU A 103 26.15 -23.35 8.05
CA GLU A 103 25.45 -22.09 8.34
C GLU A 103 23.97 -22.08 7.91
N ILE A 104 23.51 -23.10 7.16
CA ILE A 104 22.11 -23.21 6.73
C ILE A 104 21.16 -23.32 7.93
N ASP A 105 21.50 -24.14 8.92
CA ASP A 105 20.60 -24.38 10.05
C ASP A 105 20.41 -23.11 10.90
N GLU A 106 21.49 -22.34 11.09
CA GLU A 106 21.44 -21.07 11.81
C GLU A 106 20.69 -19.99 11.03
N THR A 107 20.92 -19.89 9.72
CA THR A 107 20.20 -18.93 8.86
C THR A 107 18.71 -19.26 8.76
N LEU A 108 18.33 -20.54 8.65
CA LEU A 108 16.93 -20.95 8.68
C LEU A 108 16.28 -20.66 10.04
N ARG A 109 16.99 -20.89 11.15
CA ARG A 109 16.51 -20.53 12.49
C ARG A 109 16.30 -19.01 12.62
N LEU A 110 17.23 -18.20 12.13
CA LEU A 110 17.12 -16.74 12.13
C LEU A 110 15.96 -16.25 11.24
N SER A 111 15.73 -16.89 10.08
CA SER A 111 14.54 -16.63 9.28
C SER A 111 13.26 -16.88 10.06
N ALA A 112 13.13 -18.08 10.66
CA ALA A 112 11.94 -18.47 11.40
C ALA A 112 11.65 -17.50 12.56
N TRP A 113 12.69 -17.11 13.29
CA TRP A 113 12.60 -16.11 14.35
C TRP A 113 12.09 -14.74 13.85
N ASN A 114 12.64 -14.24 12.74
CA ASN A 114 12.20 -12.97 12.18
C ASN A 114 10.76 -13.04 11.64
N LYS A 115 10.31 -14.17 11.09
CA LYS A 115 8.90 -14.37 10.72
C LYS A 115 7.98 -14.32 11.93
N GLN A 116 8.38 -14.90 13.06
CA GLN A 116 7.62 -14.81 14.31
C GLN A 116 7.53 -13.36 14.82
N LEU A 117 8.63 -12.62 14.81
CA LEU A 117 8.62 -11.20 15.21
C LEU A 117 7.71 -10.36 14.29
N ALA A 118 7.76 -10.58 12.98
CA ALA A 118 6.86 -9.94 12.04
C ALA A 118 5.39 -10.25 12.40
N GLN A 119 5.07 -11.52 12.66
CA GLN A 119 3.72 -11.94 13.05
C GLN A 119 3.23 -11.25 14.33
N VAL A 120 4.08 -11.16 15.36
CA VAL A 120 3.77 -10.47 16.62
C VAL A 120 3.43 -9.00 16.38
N GLU A 121 4.14 -8.31 15.48
CA GLU A 121 3.87 -6.91 15.15
C GLU A 121 2.54 -6.72 14.40
N LEU A 122 2.16 -7.67 13.53
CA LEU A 122 0.83 -7.66 12.90
C LEU A 122 -0.28 -7.86 13.92
N GLU A 123 -0.11 -8.84 14.80
CA GLU A 123 -1.08 -9.15 15.87
C GLU A 123 -1.26 -7.97 16.82
N ARG A 124 -0.16 -7.31 17.21
CA ARG A 124 -0.18 -6.11 18.04
C ARG A 124 -1.02 -4.99 17.43
N MET A 125 -0.99 -4.83 16.11
CA MET A 125 -1.76 -3.82 15.41
C MET A 125 -3.18 -4.28 15.01
N ARG A 126 -3.58 -5.52 15.35
CA ARG A 126 -4.81 -6.16 14.86
C ARG A 126 -4.94 -6.11 13.33
N LYS A 127 -3.81 -6.03 12.62
CA LYS A 127 -3.78 -5.98 11.16
C LYS A 127 -3.51 -7.37 10.62
N ARG A 128 -4.24 -7.75 9.57
CA ARG A 128 -3.91 -8.92 8.76
C ARG A 128 -3.31 -8.40 7.45
N PRO A 129 -2.16 -8.94 6.99
CA PRO A 129 -1.67 -8.64 5.66
C PRO A 129 -2.79 -9.03 4.69
N LYS A 130 -3.37 -8.05 4.00
CA LYS A 130 -4.17 -8.34 2.80
C LYS A 130 -3.19 -9.03 1.86
N GLY A 131 -3.41 -10.31 1.56
CA GLY A 131 -2.53 -11.05 0.67
C GLY A 131 -2.35 -10.26 -0.62
N ILE A 132 -1.13 -9.81 -0.88
CA ILE A 132 -0.78 -9.23 -2.17
C ILE A 132 -0.89 -10.39 -3.15
N ARG A 133 -2.06 -10.55 -3.77
CA ARG A 133 -2.16 -11.32 -5.01
C ARG A 133 -1.42 -10.50 -6.06
N MET A 134 -0.14 -10.81 -6.23
CA MET A 134 0.55 -10.50 -7.48
C MET A 134 -0.18 -11.32 -8.55
N TYR A 135 -0.91 -10.62 -9.42
CA TYR A 135 -1.31 -11.15 -10.72
C TYR A 135 -0.15 -10.88 -11.69
#